data_AF-A0A4Y2R1V0-F1
#
_entry.id   AF-A0A4Y2R1V0-F1
#
_cell.length_a   1.000
_cell.length_b   1.000
_cell.length_c   1.000
_cell.angle_alpha   90.00
_cell.angle_beta   90.00
_cell.angle_gamma   90.00
#
_symmetry.space_group_name_H-M   'P 1'
#
loop_
_entity.id
_entity.type
_entity.pdbx_description
1 polymer ?
#
loop_
_entity_poly.entity_id
_entity_poly.type
_entity_poly.pdbx_seq_one_letter_code
_entity_poly.pdbx_strand_id
1 'polypeptide(L)'
;MVKLFWLSYIFAFTVDNLVFIRIFLAFEILQNFILLLMVLLPAASVNEAAKEARNVVISLPSWYPNNYRPLKLHIRRHFMQELSLTLWKIYRIDKPLVISALGSLLSYGILVGTLGAIQST
;
A
#
# COMPACT_ATOMS: atom_id res chain seq x y z
N MET A 1 0.17 6.15 8.12
CA MET A 1 1.14 5.37 8.94
C MET A 1 1.57 6.10 10.19
N VAL A 2 2.18 7.29 10.12
CA VAL A 2 2.65 8.02 11.31
C VAL A 2 1.52 8.29 12.32
N LYS A 3 0.36 8.79 11.88
CA LYS A 3 -0.82 8.99 12.75
C LYS A 3 -1.28 7.69 13.44
N LEU A 4 -1.34 6.59 12.70
CA LEU A 4 -1.71 5.27 13.23
C LEU A 4 -0.73 4.82 14.32
N PHE A 5 0.57 4.96 14.07
CA PHE A 5 1.60 4.62 15.04
C PHE A 5 1.45 5.42 16.35
N TRP A 6 1.31 6.74 16.25
CA TRP A 6 1.16 7.60 17.43
C TRP A 6 -0.13 7.32 18.20
N LEU A 7 -1.26 7.12 17.52
CA LEU A 7 -2.52 6.77 18.18
C LEU A 7 -2.43 5.43 18.92
N SER A 8 -1.84 4.42 18.29
CA SER A 8 -1.62 3.11 18.91
C SER A 8 -0.65 3.20 20.09
N TYR A 9 0.40 4.02 19.98
CA TYR A 9 1.33 4.28 21.08
C TYR A 9 0.61 4.92 22.27
N ILE A 10 -0.14 5.99 22.04
CA ILE A 10 -0.93 6.65 23.09
C ILE A 10 -1.90 5.64 23.71
N PHE A 11 -2.62 4.87 22.88
CA PHE A 11 -3.56 3.85 23.37
C PHE A 11 -2.89 2.79 24.27
N ALA A 12 -1.67 2.36 23.94
CA ALA A 12 -0.94 1.36 24.69
C ALA A 12 -0.40 1.88 26.04
N PHE A 13 0.12 3.12 26.08
CA PHE A 13 0.78 3.68 27.26
C PHE A 13 -0.08 4.66 28.07
N THR A 14 -1.32 4.94 27.67
CA THR A 14 -2.23 5.78 28.48
C THR A 14 -2.62 5.03 29.75
N VAL A 15 -2.14 5.53 30.90
CA VAL A 15 -2.39 4.97 32.23
C VAL A 15 -3.78 5.35 32.77
N ASP A 16 -4.38 6.42 32.26
CA ASP A 16 -5.69 6.90 32.72
C ASP A 16 -6.83 5.91 32.40
N ASN A 17 -7.56 5.51 33.45
CA ASN A 17 -8.65 4.52 33.42
C ASN A 17 -9.98 5.07 32.84
N LEU A 18 -9.95 6.15 32.06
CA LEU A 18 -11.16 6.69 31.44
C LEU A 18 -11.51 5.84 30.21
N VAL A 19 -12.39 4.86 30.42
CA VAL A 19 -12.91 3.92 29.41
C VAL A 19 -13.36 4.64 28.12
N PHE A 20 -13.98 5.80 28.25
CA PHE A 20 -14.42 6.62 27.11
C PHE A 20 -13.27 7.04 26.19
N ILE A 21 -12.12 7.45 26.74
CA ILE A 21 -10.94 7.87 25.97
C ILE A 21 -10.38 6.66 25.20
N ARG A 22 -10.30 5.48 25.85
CA ARG A 22 -9.85 4.25 25.19
C ARG A 22 -10.75 3.85 24.03
N ILE A 23 -12.08 3.90 24.20
CA ILE A 23 -13.03 3.59 23.13
C ILE A 23 -12.86 4.58 21.96
N PHE A 24 -12.76 5.88 22.27
CA PHE A 24 -12.55 6.91 21.25
C PHE A 24 -11.25 6.68 20.47
N LEU A 25 -10.14 6.41 21.16
CA LEU A 25 -8.85 6.12 20.53
C LEU A 25 -8.90 4.84 19.68
N ALA A 26 -9.57 3.78 20.15
CA ALA A 26 -9.73 2.55 19.39
C ALA A 26 -10.51 2.78 18.09
N PHE A 27 -11.57 3.60 18.14
CA PHE A 27 -12.35 3.98 16.97
C PHE A 27 -11.50 4.79 15.98
N GLU A 28 -10.73 5.76 16.45
CA GLU A 28 -9.80 6.52 15.62
C GLU A 28 -8.76 5.61 14.96
N ILE A 29 -8.15 4.67 15.70
CA ILE A 29 -7.19 3.70 15.13
C ILE A 29 -7.85 2.90 14.02
N LEU A 30 -9.06 2.37 14.26
CA LEU A 30 -9.81 1.59 13.28
C LEU A 30 -10.12 2.43 12.02
N GLN A 31 -10.63 3.65 12.19
CA GLN A 31 -10.97 4.54 11.07
C GLN A 31 -9.75 4.89 10.22
N ASN A 32 -8.61 5.24 10.85
CA ASN A 32 -7.38 5.56 10.12
C ASN A 32 -6.81 4.33 9.41
N PHE A 33 -7.00 3.13 9.97
CA PHE A 33 -6.60 1.88 9.35
C PHE A 33 -7.46 1.54 8.12
N ILE A 34 -8.78 1.72 8.23
CA ILE A 34 -9.70 1.57 7.10
C ILE A 34 -9.35 2.55 5.99
N LEU A 35 -9.11 3.83 6.31
CA LEU A 35 -8.76 4.84 5.32
C LEU A 35 -7.46 4.52 4.59
N LEU A 36 -6.46 4.00 5.31
CA LEU A 36 -5.22 3.52 4.71
C LEU A 36 -5.48 2.38 3.71
N LEU A 37 -6.27 1.37 4.09
CA LEU A 37 -6.61 0.26 3.20
C LEU A 37 -7.45 0.70 1.99
N MET A 38 -8.38 1.63 2.20
CA MET A 38 -9.24 2.19 1.17
C MET A 38 -8.44 2.90 0.07
N VAL A 39 -7.27 3.45 0.39
CA VAL A 39 -6.38 4.06 -0.61
C VAL A 39 -5.45 3.02 -1.25
N LEU A 40 -4.83 2.16 -0.43
CA LEU A 40 -3.80 1.23 -0.91
C LEU A 40 -4.37 0.09 -1.76
N LEU A 41 -5.51 -0.50 -1.37
CA LEU A 41 -6.06 -1.68 -2.04
C LEU A 41 -6.55 -1.36 -3.48
N PRO A 42 -7.35 -0.30 -3.72
CA PRO A 42 -7.78 0.02 -5.08
C PRO A 42 -6.61 0.45 -5.96
N ALA A 43 -5.66 1.23 -5.42
CA ALA A 43 -4.48 1.65 -6.17
C ALA A 43 -3.61 0.45 -6.59
N ALA A 44 -3.43 -0.53 -5.69
CA ALA A 44 -2.74 -1.78 -6.02
C ALA A 44 -3.49 -2.62 -7.07
N SER A 45 -4.82 -2.71 -6.95
CA SER A 45 -5.65 -3.42 -7.92
C SER A 45 -5.61 -2.79 -9.31
N VAL A 46 -5.69 -1.46 -9.40
CA VAL A 46 -5.59 -0.73 -10.68
C VAL A 46 -4.22 -0.92 -11.31
N ASN A 47 -3.15 -0.87 -10.52
CA ASN A 47 -1.79 -1.11 -11.03
C ASN A 47 -1.58 -2.54 -11.55
N GLU A 48 -2.18 -3.53 -10.89
CA GLU A 48 -2.15 -4.91 -11.34
C GLU A 48 -2.95 -5.10 -12.64
N ALA A 49 -4.17 -4.53 -12.70
CA ALA A 49 -4.99 -4.57 -13.91
C ALA A 49 -4.31 -3.87 -15.10
N ALA A 50 -3.67 -2.71 -14.87
CA ALA A 50 -2.91 -2.00 -15.89
C ALA A 50 -1.71 -2.82 -16.39
N LYS A 51 -1.01 -3.51 -15.49
CA LYS A 51 0.09 -4.42 -15.84
C LYS A 51 -0.41 -5.60 -16.67
N GLU A 52 -1.54 -6.19 -16.30
CA GLU A 52 -2.12 -7.32 -17.03
C GLU A 52 -2.60 -6.91 -18.43
N ALA A 53 -3.33 -5.80 -18.53
CA ALA A 53 -3.74 -5.23 -19.81
C ALA A 53 -2.54 -4.95 -20.72
N ARG A 54 -1.45 -4.40 -20.16
CA ARG A 54 -0.19 -4.19 -20.89
C ARG A 54 0.41 -5.51 -21.37
N ASN A 55 0.45 -6.55 -20.54
CA ASN A 55 0.99 -7.85 -20.93
C ASN A 55 0.20 -8.46 -22.09
N VAL A 56 -1.13 -8.36 -22.05
CA VAL A 56 -2.02 -8.80 -23.13
C VAL A 56 -1.75 -8.00 -24.41
N VAL A 57 -1.66 -6.67 -24.33
CA VAL A 57 -1.39 -5.82 -25.50
C VAL A 57 0.00 -6.06 -26.10
N ILE A 58 1.00 -6.42 -25.29
CA ILE A 58 2.34 -6.76 -25.79
C ILE A 58 2.40 -8.15 -26.42
N SER A 59 1.58 -9.11 -25.96
CA SER A 59 1.52 -10.46 -26.54
C SER A 59 0.74 -10.49 -27.86
N LEU A 60 -0.27 -9.64 -28.02
CA LEU A 60 -1.07 -9.44 -29.24
C LEU A 60 -0.24 -9.23 -30.54
N PRO A 61 0.79 -8.35 -30.61
CA PRO A 61 1.62 -8.16 -31.80
C PRO A 61 2.39 -9.39 -32.29
N SER A 62 2.45 -10.48 -31.52
CA SER A 62 2.95 -11.77 -32.01
C SER A 62 1.98 -12.45 -32.99
N TRP A 63 0.69 -12.09 -32.95
CA TRP A 63 -0.38 -12.65 -33.80
C TRP A 63 -0.61 -11.90 -35.11
N TYR A 64 -0.09 -10.67 -35.27
CA TYR A 64 -0.36 -9.88 -36.47
C TYR A 64 0.57 -10.26 -37.63
N PRO A 65 0.05 -10.35 -38.88
CA PRO A 65 0.86 -10.59 -40.08
C PRO A 65 1.97 -9.54 -40.23
N ASN A 66 3.11 -9.94 -40.79
CA ASN A 66 4.32 -9.12 -40.95
C ASN A 66 4.08 -7.77 -41.68
N ASN A 67 2.96 -7.66 -42.40
CA ASN A 67 2.54 -6.50 -43.17
C ASN A 67 2.18 -5.28 -42.28
N TYR A 68 1.98 -5.47 -40.98
CA TYR A 68 1.62 -4.42 -40.02
C TYR A 68 2.79 -3.97 -39.12
N ARG A 69 4.04 -4.10 -39.59
CA ARG A 69 5.25 -3.64 -38.87
C ARG A 69 5.15 -2.23 -38.25
N PRO A 70 4.71 -1.17 -38.95
CA PRO A 70 4.64 0.17 -38.36
C PRO A 70 3.60 0.26 -37.23
N LEU A 71 2.47 -0.42 -37.36
CA LEU A 71 1.43 -0.50 -36.32
C LEU A 71 1.95 -1.24 -35.08
N LYS A 72 2.66 -2.37 -35.28
CA LYS A 72 3.32 -3.13 -34.21
C LYS A 72 4.34 -2.30 -33.44
N LEU A 73 5.10 -1.46 -34.14
CA LEU A 73 6.10 -0.57 -33.54
C LEU A 73 5.44 0.56 -32.74
N HIS A 74 4.36 1.13 -33.26
CA HIS A 74 3.59 2.18 -32.59
C HIS A 74 2.93 1.68 -31.29
N ILE A 75 2.25 0.52 -31.35
CA ILE A 75 1.66 -0.14 -30.18
C ILE A 75 2.75 -0.45 -29.15
N ARG A 76 3.86 -1.06 -29.57
CA ARG A 76 4.96 -1.38 -28.65
C ARG A 76 5.50 -0.13 -27.96
N ARG A 77 5.63 1.01 -28.66
CA ARG A 77 6.16 2.26 -28.10
C ARG A 77 5.22 2.89 -27.07
N HIS A 78 3.91 2.89 -27.34
CA HIS A 78 2.91 3.42 -26.41
C HIS A 78 2.71 2.53 -25.20
N PHE A 79 2.59 1.21 -25.39
CA PHE A 79 2.35 0.26 -24.30
C PHE A 79 3.64 -0.12 -23.55
N MET A 80 4.83 0.25 -24.05
CA MET A 80 6.07 0.14 -23.28
C MET A 80 6.10 1.10 -22.09
N GLN A 81 5.43 2.26 -22.18
CA GLN A 81 5.37 3.23 -21.09
C GLN A 81 4.60 2.64 -19.91
N GLU A 82 5.27 2.54 -18.77
CA GLU A 82 4.71 1.91 -17.58
C GLU A 82 3.83 2.92 -16.83
N LEU A 83 2.53 2.85 -17.09
CA LEU A 83 1.51 3.61 -16.36
C LEU A 83 1.24 2.90 -15.04
N SER A 84 1.60 3.54 -13.93
CA SER A 84 1.28 3.06 -12.59
C SER A 84 0.99 4.21 -11.65
N LEU A 85 0.03 4.00 -10.76
CA LEU A 85 -0.21 4.83 -9.60
C LEU A 85 0.96 4.69 -8.64
N THR A 86 1.60 5.82 -8.38
CA THR A 86 2.76 5.89 -7.50
C THR A 86 2.47 6.82 -6.33
N LEU A 87 2.98 6.47 -5.16
CA LEU A 87 3.09 7.39 -4.05
C LEU A 87 4.30 8.29 -4.30
N TRP A 88 4.05 9.55 -4.64
CA TRP A 88 5.09 10.58 -4.84
C TRP A 88 6.16 10.21 -5.88
N LYS A 89 5.87 9.31 -6.84
CA LYS A 89 6.84 8.69 -7.77
C LYS A 89 7.94 7.84 -7.11
N ILE A 90 7.97 7.74 -5.78
CA ILE A 90 8.99 7.00 -5.03
C ILE A 90 8.61 5.53 -4.94
N TYR A 91 7.33 5.26 -4.64
CA TYR A 91 6.82 3.90 -4.49
C TYR A 91 5.71 3.63 -5.47
N ARG A 92 5.82 2.54 -6.23
CA ARG A 92 4.67 2.00 -6.96
C ARG A 92 3.73 1.33 -5.98
N ILE A 93 2.44 1.67 -6.07
CA ILE A 93 1.44 1.08 -5.18
C ILE A 93 1.08 -0.31 -5.71
N ASP A 94 1.80 -1.33 -5.26
CA ASP A 94 1.55 -2.72 -5.61
C ASP A 94 1.27 -3.55 -4.34
N LYS A 95 0.80 -4.79 -4.49
CA LYS A 95 0.58 -5.73 -3.36
C LYS A 95 1.74 -5.79 -2.35
N PRO A 96 3.03 -5.82 -2.76
CA PRO A 96 4.14 -5.81 -1.81
C PRO A 96 4.19 -4.56 -0.93
N LEU A 97 3.80 -3.39 -1.46
CA LEU A 97 3.78 -2.16 -0.67
C LEU A 97 2.71 -2.24 0.43
N VAL A 98 1.56 -2.84 0.15
CA VAL A 98 0.49 -3.08 1.14
C VAL A 98 0.99 -4.00 2.25
N ILE A 99 1.65 -5.10 1.89
CA ILE A 99 2.21 -6.06 2.86
C ILE A 99 3.31 -5.40 3.69
N SER A 100 4.21 -4.63 3.06
CA SER A 100 5.28 -3.90 3.75
C SER A 100 4.71 -2.85 4.72
N ALA A 101 3.66 -2.14 4.31
CA ALA A 101 2.92 -1.21 5.15
C ALA A 101 2.39 -1.88 6.43
N LEU A 102 1.72 -3.02 6.30
CA LEU A 102 1.19 -3.79 7.44
C LEU A 102 2.32 -4.38 8.30
N GLY A 103 3.33 -4.96 7.66
CA GLY A 103 4.50 -5.52 8.32
C GLY A 103 5.25 -4.47 9.14
N SER A 104 5.43 -3.26 8.61
CA SER A 104 6.06 -2.16 9.33
C SER A 104 5.28 -1.80 10.60
N LEU A 105 3.94 -1.74 10.53
CA LEU A 105 3.11 -1.43 11.69
C LEU A 105 3.27 -2.50 12.79
N LEU A 106 3.30 -3.78 12.40
CA LEU A 106 3.53 -4.89 13.32
C LEU A 106 4.94 -4.84 13.92
N SER A 107 5.98 -4.68 13.09
CA SER A 107 7.38 -4.60 13.54
C SER A 107 7.61 -3.45 14.52
N TYR A 108 7.08 -2.26 14.22
CA TYR A 108 7.14 -1.12 15.12
C TYR A 108 6.34 -1.37 16.41
N GLY A 109 5.18 -2.02 16.33
CA GLY A 109 4.43 -2.43 17.52
C GLY A 109 5.22 -3.37 18.44
N ILE A 110 5.88 -4.38 17.87
CA ILE A 110 6.75 -5.30 18.62
C ILE A 110 7.90 -4.55 19.27
N LEU A 111 8.63 -3.72 18.52
CA LEU A 111 9.74 -2.90 19.02
C LEU A 111 9.32 -2.04 20.21
N VAL A 112 8.16 -1.39 20.11
CA VAL A 112 7.63 -0.55 21.18
C VAL A 112 7.24 -1.39 22.40
N GLY A 113 6.60 -2.54 22.19
CA GLY A 113 6.20 -3.43 23.28
C GLY A 113 7.41 -4.03 24.02
N THR A 114 8.47 -4.39 23.30
CA THR A 114 9.68 -4.96 23.90
C THR A 114 10.54 -3.90 24.59
N LEU A 115 10.73 -2.73 23.98
CA LEU A 115 11.52 -1.64 24.59
C LEU A 115 10.81 -1.05 25.81
N GLY A 116 9.48 -0.92 25.80
CA GLY A 116 8.71 -0.46 26.95
C GLY A 116 8.83 -1.37 28.17
N ALA A 117 8.91 -2.69 27.96
CA ALA A 117 9.08 -3.66 29.04
C ALA A 117 10.46 -3.57 29.73
N ILE A 118 11.51 -3.17 29.00
CA ILE A 118 12.88 -3.06 29.52
C ILE A 118 13.04 -1.79 30.39
N GLN A 119 12.27 -0.72 30.15
CA GLN A 119 12.30 0.49 30.97
C GLN A 119 11.55 0.37 32.31
N SER A 120 10.71 -0.66 32.47
CA SER A 120 9.92 -0.90 33.69
C SER A 120 10.58 -1.82 34.72
N THR A 121 11.83 -2.26 34.46
CA THR A 121 12.69 -3.04 35.37
C THR A 121 13.87 -2.22 35.82
#